data_AF-A0A7C3PV68-F1
#
_entry.id   AF-A0A7C3PV68-F1
#
_cell.length_a   1.000
_cell.length_b   1.000
_cell.length_c   1.000
_cell.angle_alpha   90.00
_cell.angle_beta   90.00
_cell.angle_gamma   90.00
#
_symmetry.space_group_name_H-M   'P 1'
#
loop_
_entity.id
_entity.type
_entity.pdbx_description
1 polymer ?
#
loop_
_entity_poly.entity_id
_entity_poly.type
_entity_poly.pdbx_seq_one_letter_code
_entity_poly.pdbx_strand_id
1 'polypeptide(L)'
;MFSKANKFIFLLIVLALVGTAISACSTSSSSEVHLAMSPLDQMPMDVQSAPVAVQEAYQFNTANPDIMQDIPCYCGCGDIGHTSNYDCYVSDVDASGKITFDNHASAAPSAWTSPRM
;
A
#
# COMPACT_ATOMS: atom_id res chain seq x y z
N MET A 1 -31.65 18.30 41.47
CA MET A 1 -31.45 17.05 42.23
C MET A 1 -31.99 15.90 41.38
N PHE A 2 -31.12 15.15 40.70
CA PHE A 2 -31.57 14.02 39.88
C PHE A 2 -32.11 12.91 40.78
N SER A 3 -33.38 12.55 40.62
CA SER A 3 -34.02 11.45 41.35
C SER A 3 -33.19 10.17 41.17
N LYS A 4 -33.08 9.36 42.22
CA LYS A 4 -32.32 8.09 42.19
C LYS A 4 -32.77 7.21 41.01
N ALA A 5 -34.04 7.27 40.64
CA ALA A 5 -34.59 6.58 39.47
C ALA A 5 -33.98 7.05 38.14
N ASN A 6 -33.77 8.36 37.93
CA ASN A 6 -33.13 8.88 36.71
C ASN A 6 -31.67 8.47 36.60
N LYS A 7 -30.97 8.32 37.73
CA LYS A 7 -29.57 7.83 37.73
C LYS A 7 -29.49 6.36 37.34
N PHE A 8 -30.43 5.53 37.82
CA PHE A 8 -30.50 4.12 37.42
C PHE A 8 -30.88 3.95 35.95
N ILE A 9 -31.85 4.71 35.46
CA ILE A 9 -32.24 4.68 34.04
C ILE A 9 -31.07 5.09 33.15
N PHE A 10 -30.34 6.15 33.53
CA PHE A 10 -29.16 6.59 32.77
C PHE A 10 -28.05 5.54 32.77
N LEU A 11 -27.80 4.87 33.90
CA LEU A 11 -26.80 3.80 34.01
C LEU A 11 -27.16 2.59 33.12
N LEU A 12 -28.44 2.21 33.08
CA LEU A 12 -28.91 1.12 32.22
C LEU A 12 -28.77 1.45 30.72
N ILE A 13 -29.03 2.70 30.32
CA ILE A 13 -28.85 3.15 28.93
C ILE A 13 -27.38 3.11 28.53
N VAL A 14 -26.47 3.60 29.40
CA VAL A 14 -25.03 3.56 29.15
C VAL A 14 -24.53 2.12 29.04
N LEU A 15 -25.01 1.22 29.92
CA LEU A 15 -24.61 -0.19 29.90
C LEU A 15 -25.10 -0.91 28.64
N ALA A 16 -26.31 -0.59 28.15
CA ALA A 16 -26.84 -1.13 26.89
C ALA A 16 -26.04 -0.64 25.67
N LEU A 17 -25.66 0.64 25.63
CA LEU A 17 -24.84 1.21 24.55
C LEU A 17 -23.43 0.60 24.51
N VAL A 18 -22.83 0.36 25.68
CA VAL A 18 -21.52 -0.32 25.76
C VAL A 18 -21.63 -1.81 25.38
N GLY A 19 -22.73 -2.47 25.74
CA GLY A 19 -22.98 -3.87 25.38
C GLY A 19 -23.07 -4.11 23.87
N THR A 20 -23.59 -3.16 23.10
CA THR A 20 -23.64 -3.26 21.63
C THR A 20 -22.28 -3.11 20.94
N ALA A 21 -21.26 -2.59 21.63
CA ALA A 21 -19.93 -2.39 21.04
C ALA A 21 -19.10 -3.69 20.93
N ILE A 22 -19.53 -4.80 21.53
CA ILE A 22 -18.72 -6.04 21.62
C ILE A 22 -19.05 -7.04 20.50
N SER A 23 -20.10 -6.83 19.69
CA SER A 23 -20.49 -7.76 18.60
C SER A 23 -19.92 -7.44 17.21
N ALA A 24 -18.93 -6.55 17.10
CA ALA A 24 -18.38 -6.14 15.79
C ALA A 24 -17.26 -7.06 15.26
N CYS A 25 -16.87 -8.12 15.97
CA CYS A 25 -15.93 -9.11 15.46
C CYS A 25 -16.66 -10.15 14.58
N SER A 26 -17.13 -9.76 13.40
CA SER A 26 -17.36 -10.71 12.32
C SER A 26 -16.10 -10.76 11.45
N THR A 27 -15.54 -11.96 11.27
CA THR A 27 -14.58 -12.21 10.19
C THR A 27 -15.30 -11.87 8.89
N SER A 28 -14.98 -10.69 8.35
CA SER A 28 -15.38 -10.32 7.02
C SER A 28 -14.53 -11.17 6.08
N SER A 29 -15.15 -12.13 5.40
CA SER A 29 -14.53 -12.83 4.28
C SER A 29 -14.25 -11.79 3.21
N SER A 30 -13.06 -11.22 3.23
CA SER A 30 -12.54 -10.35 2.18
C SER A 30 -12.64 -11.13 0.87
N SER A 31 -13.40 -10.60 -0.09
CA SER A 31 -13.38 -11.08 -1.46
C SER A 31 -11.91 -11.15 -1.90
N GLU A 32 -11.40 -12.34 -2.23
CA GLU A 32 -10.01 -12.46 -2.65
C GLU A 32 -9.79 -11.65 -3.92
N VAL A 33 -9.12 -10.51 -3.78
CA VAL A 33 -8.66 -9.71 -4.92
C VAL A 33 -7.36 -10.35 -5.39
N HIS A 34 -7.43 -11.07 -6.50
CA HIS A 34 -6.27 -11.70 -7.11
C HIS A 34 -5.55 -10.65 -7.98
N LEU A 35 -4.47 -10.07 -7.43
CA LEU A 35 -3.67 -9.04 -8.10
C LEU A 35 -2.61 -9.67 -9.02
N ALA A 36 -2.32 -9.01 -10.14
CA ALA A 36 -1.44 -9.55 -11.16
C ALA A 36 0.04 -9.23 -10.86
N MET A 37 0.93 -10.00 -11.49
CA MET A 37 2.39 -9.79 -11.48
C MET A 37 2.90 -9.80 -12.92
N SER A 38 3.66 -8.78 -13.30
CA SER A 38 4.25 -8.71 -14.65
C SER A 38 5.37 -9.75 -14.80
N PRO A 39 5.65 -10.22 -16.03
CA PRO A 39 6.80 -11.10 -16.29
C PRO A 39 8.12 -10.42 -15.96
N LEU A 40 8.99 -11.08 -15.20
CA LEU A 40 10.31 -10.55 -14.82
C LEU A 40 11.27 -10.45 -16.02
N ASP A 41 11.14 -11.34 -17.00
CA ASP A 41 12.01 -11.40 -18.19
C ASP A 41 11.86 -10.20 -19.13
N GLN A 42 10.79 -9.42 -18.98
CA GLN A 42 10.54 -8.18 -19.71
C GLN A 42 11.15 -6.94 -19.03
N MET A 43 11.76 -7.11 -17.85
CA MET A 43 12.33 -6.02 -17.07
C MET A 43 13.81 -5.82 -17.37
N PRO A 44 14.40 -4.65 -17.03
CA PRO A 44 15.84 -4.42 -17.15
C PRO A 44 16.69 -5.42 -16.34
N MET A 45 17.91 -5.69 -16.81
CA MET A 45 18.80 -6.69 -16.20
C MET A 45 19.17 -6.39 -14.74
N ASP A 46 19.24 -5.11 -14.36
CA ASP A 46 19.47 -4.69 -12.98
C ASP A 46 18.29 -5.06 -12.06
N VAL A 47 17.05 -4.95 -12.55
CA VAL A 47 15.86 -5.45 -11.83
C VAL A 47 15.88 -6.98 -11.76
N GLN A 48 16.16 -7.67 -12.87
CA GLN A 48 16.20 -9.14 -12.91
C GLN A 48 17.25 -9.74 -11.96
N SER A 49 18.34 -9.01 -11.68
CA SER A 49 19.42 -9.43 -10.79
C SER A 49 19.31 -8.86 -9.37
N ALA A 50 18.29 -8.05 -9.09
CA ALA A 50 18.05 -7.46 -7.77
C ALA A 50 17.58 -8.51 -6.76
N PRO A 51 17.56 -8.21 -5.45
CA PRO A 51 16.91 -9.06 -4.45
C PRO A 51 15.44 -9.34 -4.82
N VAL A 52 14.94 -10.52 -4.46
CA VAL A 52 13.56 -10.96 -4.81
C VAL A 52 12.50 -9.93 -4.45
N ALA A 53 12.61 -9.29 -3.28
CA ALA A 53 11.67 -8.24 -2.87
C ALA A 53 11.63 -7.03 -3.82
N VAL A 54 12.77 -6.68 -4.44
CA VAL A 54 12.84 -5.64 -5.46
C VAL A 54 12.18 -6.13 -6.75
N GLN A 55 12.50 -7.34 -7.20
CA GLN A 55 11.87 -7.94 -8.39
C GLN A 55 10.34 -7.93 -8.27
N GLU A 56 9.82 -8.46 -7.16
CA GLU A 56 8.38 -8.53 -6.89
C GLU A 56 7.74 -7.14 -6.85
N ALA A 57 8.42 -6.15 -6.27
CA ALA A 57 7.90 -4.78 -6.23
C ALA A 57 7.76 -4.16 -7.64
N TYR A 58 8.73 -4.39 -8.54
CA TYR A 58 8.61 -3.97 -9.94
C TYR A 58 7.50 -4.73 -10.67
N GLN A 59 7.40 -6.05 -10.48
CA GLN A 59 6.38 -6.89 -11.11
C GLN A 59 4.97 -6.47 -10.70
N PHE A 60 4.77 -6.20 -9.41
CA PHE A 60 3.49 -5.79 -8.88
C PHE A 60 3.12 -4.37 -9.36
N ASN A 61 4.06 -3.41 -9.29
CA ASN A 61 3.77 -2.03 -9.68
C ASN A 61 3.35 -1.90 -11.13
N THR A 62 4.09 -2.56 -12.02
CA THR A 62 3.81 -2.52 -13.45
C THR A 62 2.55 -3.29 -13.85
N ALA A 63 2.15 -4.30 -13.08
CA ALA A 63 0.93 -5.07 -13.34
C ALA A 63 -0.35 -4.41 -12.82
N ASN A 64 -0.24 -3.47 -11.87
CA ASN A 64 -1.39 -2.87 -11.20
C ASN A 64 -1.33 -1.33 -11.22
N PRO A 65 -1.14 -0.68 -12.40
CA PRO A 65 -0.89 0.76 -12.50
C PRO A 65 -1.98 1.61 -11.86
N ASP A 66 -3.26 1.28 -12.08
CA ASP A 66 -4.40 2.04 -11.57
C ASP A 66 -4.36 2.17 -10.04
N ILE A 67 -4.07 1.07 -9.35
CA ILE A 67 -3.99 1.04 -7.88
C ILE A 67 -2.74 1.78 -7.41
N MET A 68 -1.62 1.59 -8.10
CA MET A 68 -0.34 2.13 -7.66
C MET A 68 -0.18 3.63 -7.92
N GLN A 69 -0.91 4.17 -8.90
CA GLN A 69 -1.01 5.62 -9.14
C GLN A 69 -1.86 6.30 -8.05
N ASP A 70 -2.87 5.61 -7.50
CA ASP A 70 -3.68 6.13 -6.39
C ASP A 70 -2.94 6.11 -5.04
N ILE A 71 -1.84 5.35 -4.93
CA ILE A 71 -1.04 5.29 -3.71
C ILE A 71 0.00 6.42 -3.74
N PRO A 72 -0.08 7.40 -2.82
CA PRO A 72 0.89 8.49 -2.77
C PRO A 72 2.31 8.00 -2.41
N CYS A 73 3.31 8.67 -2.96
CA CYS A 73 4.71 8.46 -2.59
C CYS A 73 5.16 9.50 -1.55
N TYR A 74 5.88 9.03 -0.52
CA TYR A 74 6.37 9.87 0.57
C TYR A 74 7.90 9.97 0.62
N CYS A 75 8.58 9.60 -0.46
CA CYS A 75 10.03 9.67 -0.56
C CYS A 75 10.57 11.12 -0.70
N GLY A 76 9.69 12.10 -0.94
CA GLY A 76 10.07 13.51 -1.10
C GLY A 76 10.57 13.89 -2.49
N CYS A 77 10.39 13.01 -3.49
CA CYS A 77 10.78 13.23 -4.89
C CYS A 77 9.64 13.74 -5.79
N GLY A 78 8.56 14.27 -5.21
CA GLY A 78 7.42 14.80 -5.98
C GLY A 78 7.80 15.93 -6.94
N ASP A 79 8.77 16.78 -6.56
CA ASP A 79 9.19 17.93 -7.37
C ASP A 79 9.89 17.55 -8.68
N ILE A 80 10.35 16.31 -8.82
CA ILE A 80 10.94 15.77 -10.05
C ILE A 80 9.98 14.90 -10.86
N GLY A 81 8.70 14.85 -10.46
CA GLY A 81 7.65 14.12 -11.16
C GLY A 81 7.25 12.78 -10.53
N HIS A 82 7.80 12.39 -9.38
CA HIS A 82 7.43 11.14 -8.69
C HIS A 82 6.29 11.39 -7.69
N THR A 83 5.07 11.36 -8.19
CA THR A 83 3.84 11.76 -7.46
C THR A 83 3.11 10.60 -6.79
N SER A 84 3.36 9.38 -7.23
CA SER A 84 2.72 8.15 -6.78
C SER A 84 3.73 7.03 -6.54
N ASN A 85 3.30 5.93 -5.92
CA ASN A 85 4.11 4.74 -5.74
C ASN A 85 4.54 4.16 -7.10
N TYR A 86 3.66 4.25 -8.11
CA TYR A 86 3.94 3.83 -9.48
C TYR A 86 5.18 4.51 -10.07
N ASP A 87 5.32 5.81 -9.83
CA ASP A 87 6.43 6.61 -10.38
C ASP A 87 7.81 6.20 -9.82
N CYS A 88 7.87 5.41 -8.75
CA CYS A 88 9.14 4.84 -8.25
C CYS A 88 9.72 3.76 -9.17
N TYR A 89 8.89 3.17 -10.05
CA TYR A 89 9.22 1.98 -10.84
C TYR A 89 9.08 2.22 -12.35
N VAL A 90 8.29 3.21 -12.75
CA VAL A 90 7.99 3.54 -14.16
C VAL A 90 8.20 5.01 -14.39
N SER A 91 9.05 5.34 -15.36
CA SER A 91 9.34 6.72 -15.76
C SER A 91 8.47 7.20 -16.92
N ASP A 92 8.05 6.31 -17.80
CA ASP A 92 7.19 6.63 -18.95
C ASP A 92 6.46 5.40 -19.48
N VAL A 93 5.33 5.63 -20.13
CA VAL A 93 4.60 4.62 -20.91
C VAL A 93 4.26 5.23 -22.27
N ASP A 94 4.80 4.63 -23.33
CA ASP A 94 4.57 5.17 -24.67
C ASP A 94 3.15 4.85 -25.19
N ALA A 95 2.80 5.41 -26.36
CA ALA A 95 1.48 5.23 -26.97
C ALA A 95 1.15 3.77 -27.34
N SER A 96 2.14 2.88 -27.39
CA SER A 96 1.96 1.44 -27.62
C SER A 96 1.81 0.64 -26.32
N GLY A 97 1.90 1.30 -25.17
CA GLY A 97 1.88 0.66 -23.85
C GLY A 97 3.23 0.10 -23.42
N LYS A 98 4.32 0.43 -24.12
CA LYS A 98 5.65 -0.01 -23.72
C LYS A 98 6.15 0.84 -22.55
N ILE A 99 6.51 0.15 -21.47
CA ILE A 99 7.00 0.74 -20.22
C ILE A 99 8.48 1.08 -20.36
N THR A 100 8.84 2.28 -19.91
CA THR A 100 10.21 2.65 -19.57
C THR A 100 10.34 2.60 -18.06
N PHE A 101 11.20 1.70 -17.57
CA PHE A 101 11.39 1.50 -16.14
C PHE A 101 12.24 2.62 -15.55
N ASP A 102 11.86 3.05 -14.36
CA ASP A 102 12.71 3.89 -13.52
C ASP A 102 13.66 3.00 -12.71
N ASN A 103 14.86 3.48 -12.38
CA ASN A 103 15.83 2.74 -11.57
C ASN A 103 15.87 3.22 -10.10
N HIS A 104 15.02 4.17 -9.73
CA HIS A 104 14.96 4.76 -8.39
C HIS A 104 14.74 3.70 -7.31
N ALA A 105 13.87 2.72 -7.58
CA ALA A 105 13.61 1.60 -6.68
C ALA A 105 14.61 0.43 -6.83
N SER A 106 15.52 0.44 -7.81
CA SER A 106 16.44 -0.68 -8.08
C SER A 106 17.75 -0.63 -7.26
N ALA A 107 17.92 0.37 -6.38
CA ALA A 107 19.14 0.53 -5.60
C ALA A 107 19.51 -0.73 -4.78
N ALA A 108 20.56 -1.39 -5.26
CA ALA A 108 21.22 -2.57 -4.71
C ALA A 108 21.79 -2.31 -3.28
N PRO A 109 22.27 -3.34 -2.57
CA PRO A 109 22.20 -3.46 -1.11
C PRO A 109 22.98 -2.43 -0.26
N SER A 110 23.80 -1.54 -0.81
CA SER A 110 24.50 -0.53 0.01
C SER A 110 23.56 0.50 0.62
N ALA A 111 22.40 0.76 0.00
CA ALA A 111 21.38 1.67 0.54
C ALA A 111 20.52 1.02 1.64
N TRP A 112 20.36 -0.32 1.64
CA TRP A 112 19.50 -1.06 2.57
C TRP A 112 20.25 -1.76 3.72
N THR A 113 21.58 -1.90 3.62
CA THR A 113 22.44 -2.52 4.66
C THR A 113 23.07 -1.52 5.63
N SER A 114 22.88 -0.22 5.43
CA SER A 114 23.27 0.76 6.45
C SER A 114 22.29 0.65 7.63
N PRO A 115 22.75 0.36 8.86
CA PRO A 115 21.89 0.48 10.02
C PRO A 115 21.47 1.94 10.08
N ARG A 116 20.16 2.20 10.03
CA ARG A 116 19.61 3.51 10.38
C ARG A 116 20.15 3.84 11.78
N MET A 117 20.99 4.87 11.88
CA MET A 117 21.37 5.49 13.15
C MET A 117 20.15 6.13 13.80
#